data_AF-A0A931M2G8-F1
#
_entry.id   AF-A0A931M2G8-F1
#
_cell.length_a   1.000
_cell.length_b   1.000
_cell.length_c   1.000
_cell.angle_alpha   90.00
_cell.angle_beta   90.00
_cell.angle_gamma   90.00
#
_symmetry.space_group_name_H-M   'P 1'
#
loop_
_entity.id
_entity.type
_entity.pdbx_description
1 polymer ?
#
loop_
_entity_poly.entity_id
_entity_poly.type
_entity_poly.pdbx_seq_one_letter_code
_entity_poly.pdbx_strand_id
1 'polypeptide(L)'
;MIIFENKIRLINAKTSLQKIEFKNKHSFPAVTDKQYVDIVFTGANKLNPTAQFDKEAASYNYFSSDKKVTNVKAASEIFFHEIYKGVTLRLYSNKGGSLEFDWLVSRAEDYSQIRMQFLGQNYLKVDNKGNLEIGLRFRSLKLKIPETYQLDAKGKRLPLQGKFVFSSVNETKYYIKGITNSKWPLVIDPVLQWGCLYGWG
;
A
#
# COMPACT_ATOMS: atom_id res chain seq x y z
N MET A 1 8.44 -1.86 -5.86
CA MET A 1 7.11 -2.51 -5.85
C MET A 1 6.76 -2.84 -7.28
N ILE A 2 6.17 -4.00 -7.55
CA ILE A 2 5.75 -4.37 -8.91
C ILE A 2 4.29 -4.83 -8.84
N ILE A 3 3.45 -4.36 -9.76
CA ILE A 3 2.02 -4.69 -9.84
C ILE A 3 1.83 -5.74 -10.93
N PHE A 4 1.17 -6.84 -10.59
CA PHE A 4 0.72 -7.87 -11.53
C PHE A 4 -0.61 -8.43 -11.02
N GLU A 5 -1.55 -8.80 -11.90
CA GLU A 5 -2.66 -9.75 -11.62
C GLU A 5 -3.27 -9.70 -10.19
N ASN A 6 -4.09 -8.69 -9.90
CA ASN A 6 -4.84 -8.53 -8.64
C ASN A 6 -4.00 -8.49 -7.34
N LYS A 7 -2.67 -8.33 -7.45
CA LYS A 7 -1.76 -8.23 -6.31
C LYS A 7 -0.81 -7.03 -6.42
N ILE A 8 -0.48 -6.50 -5.25
CA ILE A 8 0.64 -5.58 -5.06
C ILE A 8 1.78 -6.37 -4.43
N ARG A 9 2.93 -6.45 -5.11
CA ARG A 9 4.15 -7.05 -4.55
C ARG A 9 5.04 -5.99 -3.92
N LEU A 10 5.12 -6.01 -2.60
CA LEU A 10 6.10 -5.25 -1.83
C LEU A 10 7.42 -6.02 -1.84
N ILE A 11 8.50 -5.31 -2.20
CA ILE A 11 9.84 -5.89 -2.26
C ILE A 11 10.63 -5.34 -1.08
N ASN A 12 11.04 -6.22 -0.17
CA ASN A 12 12.04 -5.89 0.83
C ASN A 12 13.43 -6.27 0.29
N ALA A 13 14.11 -5.29 -0.31
CA ALA A 13 15.52 -5.39 -0.66
C ALA A 13 16.33 -4.55 0.32
N LYS A 14 17.43 -5.09 0.86
CA LYS A 14 18.48 -4.28 1.50
C LYS A 14 19.31 -3.63 0.38
N THR A 15 18.77 -2.61 -0.29
CA THR A 15 19.56 -1.79 -1.21
C THR A 15 20.17 -0.63 -0.44
N SER A 16 21.49 -0.66 -0.37
CA SER A 16 22.38 0.39 0.12
C SER A 16 22.08 1.74 -0.53
N LEU A 17 21.50 2.66 0.24
CA LEU A 17 21.67 4.10 0.01
C LEU A 17 22.17 4.75 1.30
N GLN A 18 23.39 4.39 1.65
CA GLN A 18 24.32 5.31 2.28
C GLN A 18 25.68 5.02 1.65
N LYS A 19 26.08 5.86 0.69
CA LYS A 19 27.49 6.05 0.39
C LYS A 19 28.09 6.67 1.65
N ILE A 20 28.58 5.84 2.54
CA ILE A 20 29.38 6.25 3.67
C ILE A 20 30.63 5.38 3.63
N GLU A 21 31.73 6.00 3.20
CA GLU A 21 33.06 5.58 3.60
C GLU A 21 33.14 5.71 5.12
N PHE A 22 33.25 4.58 5.82
CA PHE A 22 33.97 4.55 7.09
C PHE A 22 35.08 3.52 6.97
N LYS A 23 36.32 4.01 6.95
CA LYS A 23 37.50 3.23 7.31
C LYS A 23 37.29 2.73 8.74
N ASN A 24 36.86 1.49 8.93
CA ASN A 24 37.33 0.64 10.03
C ASN A 24 36.86 -0.81 9.90
N LYS A 25 37.81 -1.71 10.21
CA LYS A 25 37.77 -3.16 10.01
C LYS A 25 36.77 -3.87 10.91
N HIS A 26 35.48 -3.88 10.57
CA HIS A 26 34.57 -4.96 10.99
C HIS A 26 33.57 -5.23 9.86
N SER A 27 33.85 -6.26 9.06
CA SER A 27 32.96 -6.73 8.00
C SER A 27 31.75 -7.42 8.61
N PHE A 28 30.57 -6.81 8.48
CA PHE A 28 29.31 -7.56 8.60
C PHE A 28 29.09 -8.36 7.30
N PRO A 29 28.63 -9.62 7.37
CA PRO A 29 28.41 -10.42 6.17
C PRO A 29 27.37 -9.74 5.26
N ALA A 30 27.64 -9.77 3.95
CA ALA A 30 26.69 -9.34 2.93
C ALA A 30 25.52 -10.34 2.89
N VAL A 31 24.40 -9.98 3.52
CA VAL A 31 23.16 -10.77 3.44
C VAL A 31 22.37 -10.29 2.22
N THR A 32 22.31 -11.10 1.16
CA THR A 32 21.55 -10.85 -0.07
C THR A 32 20.20 -11.57 -0.10
N ASP A 33 19.54 -11.75 1.04
CA ASP A 33 18.21 -12.38 1.08
C ASP A 33 17.10 -11.34 0.86
N LYS A 34 16.37 -11.49 -0.26
CA LYS A 34 15.16 -10.71 -0.55
C LYS A 34 13.95 -11.45 0.04
N GLN A 35 13.10 -10.73 0.76
CA GLN A 35 11.78 -11.23 1.15
C GLN A 35 10.71 -10.43 0.39
N TYR A 36 9.67 -11.13 -0.07
CA TYR A 36 8.54 -10.54 -0.77
C TYR A 36 7.30 -10.66 0.10
N VAL A 37 6.49 -9.61 0.13
CA VAL A 37 5.13 -9.69 0.65
C VAL A 37 4.17 -9.29 -0.45
N ASP A 38 3.23 -10.17 -0.75
CA ASP A 38 2.15 -9.91 -1.68
C ASP A 38 0.90 -9.51 -0.90
N ILE A 39 0.30 -8.39 -1.31
CA ILE A 39 -1.04 -7.99 -0.93
C ILE A 39 -1.97 -8.40 -2.07
N VAL A 40 -2.80 -9.40 -1.82
CA VAL A 40 -3.79 -9.92 -2.77
C VAL A 40 -5.15 -9.33 -2.44
N PHE A 41 -5.83 -8.77 -3.45
CA PHE A 41 -7.17 -8.22 -3.29
C PHE A 41 -8.23 -9.31 -3.49
N THR A 42 -8.60 -10.01 -2.41
CA THR A 42 -9.49 -11.18 -2.49
C THR A 42 -10.90 -10.82 -2.97
N GLY A 43 -11.31 -11.39 -4.10
CA GLY A 43 -12.62 -11.13 -4.71
C GLY A 43 -12.66 -9.87 -5.57
N ALA A 44 -11.50 -9.27 -5.87
CA ALA A 44 -11.41 -8.17 -6.81
C ALA A 44 -11.79 -8.62 -8.22
N ASN A 45 -12.40 -7.71 -8.98
CA ASN A 45 -12.62 -7.86 -10.41
C ASN A 45 -11.29 -8.00 -11.16
N LYS A 46 -11.36 -8.40 -12.44
CA LYS A 46 -10.19 -8.38 -13.31
C LYS A 46 -9.66 -6.95 -13.42
N LEU A 47 -8.43 -6.73 -12.95
CA LEU A 47 -7.82 -5.41 -12.97
C LEU A 47 -7.52 -4.93 -14.40
N ASN A 48 -8.09 -3.79 -14.77
CA ASN A 48 -7.75 -3.04 -15.98
C ASN A 48 -7.23 -1.66 -15.57
N PRO A 49 -5.93 -1.53 -15.23
CA PRO A 49 -5.39 -0.26 -14.76
C PRO A 49 -5.39 0.80 -15.85
N THR A 50 -5.80 2.00 -15.49
CA THR A 50 -5.62 3.21 -16.29
C THR A 50 -4.49 4.04 -15.67
N ALA A 51 -3.49 4.38 -16.46
CA ALA A 51 -2.40 5.26 -16.02
C ALA A 51 -2.71 6.70 -16.42
N GLN A 52 -2.57 7.62 -15.46
CA GLN A 52 -2.54 9.04 -15.73
C GLN A 52 -1.09 9.52 -15.67
N PHE A 53 -0.67 10.19 -16.74
CA PHE A 53 0.69 10.70 -16.87
C PHE A 53 0.69 12.20 -16.66
N ASP A 54 1.63 12.70 -15.88
CA ASP A 54 1.84 14.13 -15.78
C ASP A 54 2.50 14.65 -17.07
N LYS A 55 2.17 15.89 -17.46
CA LYS A 55 2.76 16.51 -18.68
C LYS A 55 4.27 16.76 -18.53
N GLU A 56 4.79 16.73 -17.30
CA GLU A 56 6.19 17.02 -16.95
C GLU A 56 6.93 15.84 -16.29
N ALA A 57 6.35 14.63 -16.28
CA ALA A 57 6.90 13.51 -15.51
C ALA A 57 8.23 12.97 -16.08
N ALA A 58 9.24 12.87 -15.21
CA ALA A 58 10.54 12.24 -15.52
C ALA A 58 10.37 10.75 -15.87
N SER A 59 11.15 10.24 -16.84
CA SER A 59 11.15 8.82 -17.21
C SER A 59 11.83 7.96 -16.13
N TYR A 60 11.19 6.88 -15.68
CA TYR A 60 11.82 5.89 -14.78
C TYR A 60 12.04 4.55 -15.51
N ASN A 61 13.17 3.91 -15.24
CA ASN A 61 13.47 2.57 -15.74
C ASN A 61 13.03 1.51 -14.72
N TYR A 62 12.18 0.57 -15.13
CA TYR A 62 11.80 -0.58 -14.32
C TYR A 62 12.56 -1.82 -14.78
N PHE A 63 13.29 -2.44 -13.87
CA PHE A 63 13.92 -3.75 -14.08
C PHE A 63 13.05 -4.82 -13.42
N SER A 64 12.32 -5.59 -14.22
CA SER A 64 11.71 -6.86 -13.80
C SER A 64 12.60 -8.02 -14.27
N SER A 65 12.61 -9.13 -13.53
CA SER A 65 13.54 -10.26 -13.71
C SER A 65 13.57 -10.85 -15.12
N ASP A 66 12.53 -10.66 -15.92
CA ASP A 66 12.41 -11.29 -17.23
C ASP A 66 12.10 -10.33 -18.39
N LYS A 67 11.98 -9.03 -18.15
CA LYS A 67 11.79 -8.01 -19.20
C LYS A 67 12.44 -6.68 -18.84
N LYS A 68 13.34 -6.24 -19.70
CA LYS A 68 13.93 -4.89 -19.66
C LYS A 68 12.96 -3.94 -20.37
N VAL A 69 12.15 -3.21 -19.60
CA VAL A 69 11.25 -2.19 -20.15
C VAL A 69 11.89 -0.83 -19.93
N THR A 70 12.49 -0.29 -20.99
CA THR A 70 13.09 1.06 -21.02
C THR A 70 12.13 2.06 -21.61
N ASN A 71 12.22 3.33 -21.21
CA ASN A 71 11.47 4.46 -21.79
C ASN A 71 9.96 4.51 -21.45
N VAL A 72 9.56 4.02 -20.27
CA VAL A 72 8.19 4.21 -19.76
C VAL A 72 8.10 5.60 -19.14
N LYS A 73 7.24 6.47 -19.68
CA LYS A 73 6.86 7.71 -19.01
C LYS A 73 6.35 7.38 -17.62
N ALA A 74 6.83 8.05 -16.58
CA ALA A 74 6.31 7.80 -15.25
C ALA A 74 4.84 8.25 -15.20
N ALA A 75 3.94 7.30 -14.89
CA ALA A 75 2.58 7.66 -14.51
C ALA A 75 2.69 8.38 -13.15
N SER A 76 2.11 9.58 -13.04
CA SER A 76 1.98 10.25 -11.75
C SER A 76 0.99 9.49 -10.87
N GLU A 77 -0.02 8.89 -11.50
CA GLU A 77 -1.08 8.13 -10.83
C GLU A 77 -1.51 6.92 -11.66
N ILE A 78 -1.87 5.83 -10.99
CA ILE A 78 -2.45 4.63 -11.59
C ILE A 78 -3.78 4.35 -10.89
N PHE A 79 -4.83 4.23 -11.68
CA PHE A 79 -6.18 3.93 -11.19
C PHE A 79 -6.58 2.51 -11.57
N PHE A 80 -7.06 1.76 -10.58
CA PHE A 80 -7.74 0.49 -10.77
C PHE A 80 -9.23 0.71 -10.54
N HIS A 81 -9.91 1.14 -11.60
CA HIS A 81 -11.35 1.38 -11.55
C HIS A 81 -12.13 0.09 -11.38
N GLU A 82 -13.21 0.17 -10.60
CA GLU A 82 -14.10 -0.96 -10.34
C GLU A 82 -13.33 -2.20 -9.89
N ILE A 83 -12.26 -2.03 -9.09
CA ILE A 83 -11.53 -3.16 -8.48
C ILE A 83 -12.48 -4.00 -7.63
N TYR A 84 -13.44 -3.34 -6.99
CA TYR A 84 -14.71 -3.91 -6.57
C TYR A 84 -15.82 -3.01 -7.10
N LYS A 85 -17.07 -3.49 -7.11
CA LYS A 85 -18.20 -2.68 -7.57
C LYS A 85 -18.27 -1.38 -6.75
N GLY A 86 -18.16 -0.22 -7.41
CA GLY A 86 -18.19 1.09 -6.75
C GLY A 86 -16.92 1.44 -5.97
N VAL A 87 -15.80 0.72 -6.17
CA VAL A 87 -14.53 0.95 -5.50
C VAL A 87 -13.42 1.13 -6.54
N THR A 88 -12.63 2.19 -6.38
CA THR A 88 -11.42 2.44 -7.16
C THR A 88 -10.21 2.50 -6.24
N LEU A 89 -9.14 1.81 -6.59
CA LEU A 89 -7.82 1.96 -5.96
C LEU A 89 -7.00 2.96 -6.78
N ARG A 90 -6.53 4.03 -6.14
CA ARG A 90 -5.62 5.00 -6.72
C ARG A 90 -4.24 4.78 -6.12
N LEU A 91 -3.22 4.61 -6.95
CA LEU A 91 -1.81 4.54 -6.55
C LEU A 91 -1.08 5.76 -7.09
N TYR A 92 -0.28 6.44 -6.29
CA TYR A 92 0.48 7.61 -6.74
C TYR A 92 1.78 7.77 -5.96
N SER A 93 2.72 8.53 -6.51
CA SER A 93 3.95 8.90 -5.79
C SER A 93 3.78 10.30 -5.21
N ASN A 94 4.06 10.46 -3.92
CA ASN A 94 4.16 11.79 -3.33
C ASN A 94 5.46 12.50 -3.76
N LYS A 95 5.59 13.79 -3.44
CA LYS A 95 6.77 14.62 -3.76
C LYS A 95 8.07 14.10 -3.14
N GLY A 96 7.98 13.28 -2.09
CA GLY A 96 9.12 12.62 -1.44
C GLY A 96 9.51 11.28 -2.07
N GLY A 97 8.88 10.88 -3.18
CA GLY A 97 9.13 9.60 -3.85
C GLY A 97 8.55 8.39 -3.12
N SER A 98 7.73 8.61 -2.09
CA SER A 98 7.03 7.54 -1.40
C SER A 98 5.74 7.22 -2.15
N LEU A 99 5.51 5.95 -2.40
CA LEU A 99 4.27 5.48 -2.97
C LEU A 99 3.15 5.51 -1.92
N GLU A 100 2.04 6.12 -2.28
CA GLU A 100 0.82 6.21 -1.51
C GLU A 100 -0.34 5.58 -2.28
N PHE A 101 -1.41 5.25 -1.57
CA PHE A 101 -2.61 4.72 -2.19
C PHE A 101 -3.87 5.12 -1.45
N ASP A 102 -4.91 5.44 -2.23
CA ASP A 102 -6.24 5.79 -1.72
C ASP A 102 -7.27 4.76 -2.19
N TRP A 103 -8.22 4.44 -1.32
CA TRP A 103 -9.48 3.81 -1.72
C TRP A 103 -10.53 4.89 -1.94
N LEU A 104 -11.01 5.01 -3.17
CA LEU A 104 -12.12 5.87 -3.55
C LEU A 104 -13.38 5.01 -3.65
N VAL A 105 -14.32 5.21 -2.73
CA VAL A 105 -15.52 4.38 -2.58
C VAL A 105 -16.74 5.22 -2.90
N SER A 106 -17.53 4.85 -3.91
CA SER A 106 -18.67 5.64 -4.38
C SER A 106 -19.83 5.69 -3.39
N ARG A 107 -20.16 4.56 -2.74
CA ARG A 107 -21.12 4.48 -1.64
C ARG A 107 -20.43 3.90 -0.42
N ALA A 108 -20.56 4.53 0.73
CA ALA A 108 -19.81 4.14 1.92
C ALA A 108 -19.84 2.61 2.18
N GLU A 109 -20.99 1.95 2.14
CA GLU A 109 -21.14 0.51 2.35
C GLU A 109 -20.27 -0.39 1.45
N ASP A 110 -19.87 0.09 0.27
CA ASP A 110 -19.07 -0.67 -0.69
C ASP A 110 -17.63 -0.91 -0.17
N TYR A 111 -17.15 -0.16 0.83
CA TYR A 111 -15.83 -0.39 1.45
C TYR A 111 -15.72 -1.81 2.04
N SER A 112 -16.85 -2.40 2.44
CA SER A 112 -16.91 -3.72 3.05
C SER A 112 -16.44 -4.86 2.13
N GLN A 113 -16.38 -4.59 0.81
CA GLN A 113 -15.85 -5.51 -0.19
C GLN A 113 -14.32 -5.58 -0.18
N ILE A 114 -13.64 -4.55 0.34
CA ILE A 114 -12.18 -4.45 0.31
C ILE A 114 -11.59 -5.48 1.28
N ARG A 115 -11.00 -6.54 0.70
CA ARG A 115 -10.26 -7.58 1.42
C ARG A 115 -8.82 -7.63 0.94
N MET A 116 -7.88 -7.66 1.88
CA MET A 116 -6.45 -7.70 1.62
C MET A 116 -5.86 -8.94 2.29
N GLN A 117 -5.52 -9.94 1.50
CA GLN A 117 -4.79 -11.11 1.96
C GLN A 117 -3.29 -10.87 1.81
N PHE A 118 -2.53 -11.19 2.86
CA PHE A 118 -1.09 -11.01 2.92
C PHE A 118 -0.41 -12.37 2.79
N LEU A 119 0.55 -12.47 1.86
CA LEU A 119 1.34 -13.68 1.63
C LEU A 119 2.84 -13.36 1.73
N GLY A 120 3.62 -14.24 2.37
CA GLY A 120 5.08 -14.12 2.48
C GLY A 120 5.60 -13.38 3.72
N GLN A 121 4.71 -12.89 4.58
CA GLN A 121 5.02 -12.33 5.90
C GLN A 121 5.29 -13.42 6.94
N ASN A 122 6.09 -13.10 7.96
CA ASN A 122 6.32 -13.95 9.12
C ASN A 122 5.15 -13.89 10.11
N TYR A 123 4.57 -12.71 10.28
CA TYR A 123 3.38 -12.50 11.11
C TYR A 123 2.55 -11.32 10.60
N LEU A 124 1.30 -11.27 11.04
CA LEU A 124 0.39 -10.16 10.82
C LEU A 124 -0.28 -9.81 12.14
N LYS A 125 -0.29 -8.53 12.52
CA LYS A 125 -0.86 -8.07 13.80
C LYS A 125 -1.59 -6.74 13.61
N VAL A 126 -2.75 -6.59 14.25
CA VAL A 126 -3.40 -5.29 14.40
C VAL A 126 -3.05 -4.73 15.78
N ASP A 127 -2.52 -3.51 15.86
CA ASP A 127 -2.20 -2.86 17.13
C ASP A 127 -3.43 -2.25 17.81
N ASN A 128 -3.29 -1.81 19.07
CA ASN A 128 -4.40 -1.24 19.85
C ASN A 128 -4.98 0.05 19.24
N LYS A 129 -4.24 0.70 18.33
CA LYS A 129 -4.69 1.88 17.58
C LYS A 129 -5.37 1.51 16.25
N GLY A 130 -5.46 0.23 15.93
CA GLY A 130 -6.09 -0.25 14.70
C GLY A 130 -5.18 -0.20 13.47
N ASN A 131 -3.86 -0.04 13.66
CA ASN A 131 -2.89 -0.11 12.55
C ASN A 131 -2.47 -1.55 12.30
N LEU A 132 -2.17 -1.87 11.05
CA LEU A 132 -1.71 -3.19 10.64
C LEU A 132 -0.18 -3.24 10.63
N GLU A 133 0.39 -4.19 11.35
CA GLU A 133 1.81 -4.51 11.36
C GLU A 133 2.06 -5.83 10.62
N ILE A 134 2.97 -5.77 9.64
CA ILE A 134 3.37 -6.88 8.79
C ILE A 134 4.82 -7.22 9.15
N GLY A 135 5.01 -8.36 9.81
CA GLY A 135 6.32 -8.83 10.23
C GLY A 135 7.10 -9.45 9.08
N LEU A 136 8.32 -8.96 8.85
CA LEU A 136 9.29 -9.55 7.92
C LEU A 136 10.48 -10.07 8.72
N ARG A 137 11.36 -10.84 8.07
CA ARG A 137 12.54 -11.48 8.66
C ARG A 137 13.45 -10.52 9.43
N PHE A 138 13.63 -9.30 8.94
CA PHE A 138 14.59 -8.33 9.51
C PHE A 138 13.98 -6.96 9.84
N ARG A 139 12.68 -6.75 9.56
CA ARG A 139 11.98 -5.49 9.84
C ARG A 139 10.47 -5.73 9.88
N SER A 140 9.71 -4.77 10.38
CA SER A 140 8.25 -4.76 10.18
C SER A 140 7.85 -3.59 9.29
N LEU A 141 6.74 -3.79 8.57
CA LEU A 141 6.02 -2.73 7.89
C LEU A 141 4.80 -2.37 8.72
N LYS A 142 4.46 -1.09 8.80
CA LYS A 142 3.22 -0.64 9.43
C LYS A 142 2.36 0.11 8.42
N LEU A 143 1.14 -0.37 8.22
CA LEU A 143 0.08 0.35 7.52
C LEU A 143 -0.78 1.07 8.56
N LYS A 144 -0.87 2.39 8.42
CA LYS A 144 -1.71 3.26 9.24
C LYS A 144 -2.88 3.77 8.41
N ILE A 145 -3.93 4.25 9.07
CA ILE A 145 -5.05 4.94 8.41
C ILE A 145 -5.17 6.33 9.05
N PRO A 146 -4.30 7.28 8.68
CA PRO A 146 -4.37 8.64 9.23
C PRO A 146 -5.67 9.36 8.84
N GLU A 147 -6.16 9.16 7.63
CA GLU A 147 -7.36 9.82 7.14
C GLU A 147 -8.40 8.81 6.63
N THR A 148 -9.64 9.02 7.05
CA THR A 148 -10.83 8.41 6.46
C THR A 148 -11.92 9.45 6.52
N TYR A 149 -12.61 9.73 5.42
CA TYR A 149 -13.61 10.79 5.39
C TYR A 149 -14.66 10.59 4.30
N GLN A 150 -15.84 11.16 4.50
CA GLN A 150 -16.82 11.33 3.43
C GLN A 150 -16.75 12.72 2.83
N LEU A 151 -17.18 12.86 1.58
CA LEU A 151 -17.43 14.15 0.95
C LEU A 151 -18.93 14.39 0.85
N ASP A 152 -19.44 15.44 1.49
CA ASP A 152 -20.84 15.80 1.35
C ASP A 152 -21.16 16.36 -0.05
N ALA A 153 -22.43 16.67 -0.31
CA ALA A 153 -22.87 17.22 -1.59
C ALA A 153 -22.23 18.58 -1.97
N LYS A 154 -21.59 19.27 -1.01
CA LYS A 154 -20.88 20.54 -1.21
C LYS A 154 -19.35 20.34 -1.26
N GLY A 155 -18.88 19.09 -1.23
CA GLY A 155 -17.45 18.76 -1.23
C GLY A 155 -16.75 18.93 0.11
N LYS A 156 -17.49 19.12 1.22
CA LYS A 156 -16.89 19.24 2.56
C LYS A 156 -16.45 17.85 3.04
N ARG A 157 -15.22 17.77 3.56
CA ARG A 157 -14.69 16.56 4.21
C ARG A 157 -15.33 16.38 5.60
N LEU A 158 -15.92 15.21 5.80
CA LEU A 158 -16.49 14.76 7.08
C LEU A 158 -15.64 13.61 7.61
N PRO A 159 -14.76 13.85 8.61
CA PRO A 159 -13.82 12.84 9.08
C PRO A 159 -14.52 11.68 9.79
N LEU A 160 -13.98 10.49 9.58
CA LEU A 160 -14.36 9.22 10.20
C LEU A 160 -13.11 8.53 10.74
N GLN A 161 -13.30 7.53 11.61
CA GLN A 161 -12.19 6.74 12.14
C GLN A 161 -12.15 5.38 11.47
N GLY A 162 -11.14 5.13 10.65
CA GLY A 162 -10.86 3.82 10.06
C GLY A 162 -9.87 3.01 10.90
N LYS A 163 -10.02 1.68 10.92
CA LYS A 163 -9.02 0.75 11.43
C LYS A 163 -8.97 -0.54 10.62
N PHE A 164 -7.85 -1.23 10.66
CA PHE A 164 -7.74 -2.61 10.18
C PHE A 164 -8.39 -3.57 11.16
N VAL A 165 -9.06 -4.59 10.63
CA VAL A 165 -9.56 -5.75 11.39
C VAL A 165 -9.33 -7.02 10.59
N PHE A 166 -9.12 -8.15 11.26
CA PHE A 166 -9.02 -9.43 10.58
C PHE A 166 -10.39 -9.90 10.08
N SER A 167 -10.46 -10.40 8.85
CA SER A 167 -11.60 -11.15 8.32
C SER A 167 -11.36 -12.65 8.38
N SER A 168 -10.11 -13.08 8.23
CA SER A 168 -9.67 -14.47 8.36
C SER A 168 -8.16 -14.51 8.65
N VAL A 169 -7.56 -15.70 8.65
CA VAL A 169 -6.11 -15.86 8.82
C VAL A 169 -5.38 -15.15 7.68
N ASN A 170 -4.44 -14.27 8.03
CA ASN A 170 -3.66 -13.47 7.08
C ASN A 170 -4.48 -12.55 6.15
N GLU A 171 -5.76 -12.32 6.44
CA GLU A 171 -6.61 -11.43 5.66
C GLU A 171 -7.20 -10.32 6.53
N THR A 172 -7.11 -9.09 6.04
CA THR A 172 -7.68 -7.93 6.72
C THR A 172 -8.69 -7.20 5.84
N LYS A 173 -9.59 -6.50 6.53
CA LYS A 173 -10.54 -5.54 5.97
C LYS A 173 -10.52 -4.27 6.79
N TYR A 174 -11.23 -3.26 6.31
CA TYR A 174 -11.45 -2.02 7.05
C TYR A 174 -12.67 -2.14 7.96
N TYR A 175 -12.60 -1.51 9.13
CA TYR A 175 -13.73 -1.15 9.97
C TYR A 175 -13.77 0.36 10.10
N ILE A 176 -14.93 0.95 9.82
CA ILE A 176 -15.14 2.40 9.92
C ILE A 176 -16.09 2.68 11.07
N LYS A 177 -15.61 3.45 12.04
CA LYS A 177 -16.39 3.91 13.19
C LYS A 177 -17.07 5.24 12.86
N GLY A 178 -18.38 5.28 13.08
CA GLY A 178 -19.20 6.48 12.90
C GLY A 178 -20.45 6.16 12.08
N ILE A 179 -21.28 7.18 11.89
CA ILE A 179 -22.46 7.10 11.01
C ILE A 179 -22.01 7.53 9.61
N THR A 180 -22.21 6.65 8.64
CA THR A 180 -21.92 6.92 7.22
C THR A 180 -23.20 7.22 6.45
N ASN A 181 -23.10 8.08 5.45
CA ASN A 181 -24.18 8.35 4.50
C ASN A 181 -23.90 7.69 3.15
N SER A 182 -24.73 6.73 2.72
CA SER A 182 -24.57 6.00 1.46
C SER A 182 -24.60 6.86 0.20
N LYS A 183 -25.14 8.08 0.27
CA LYS A 183 -25.17 9.03 -0.86
C LYS A 183 -23.83 9.77 -1.06
N TRP A 184 -22.93 9.67 -0.09
CA TRP A 184 -21.68 10.41 -0.08
C TRP A 184 -20.50 9.45 -0.28
N PRO A 185 -19.58 9.76 -1.20
CA PRO A 185 -18.41 8.93 -1.39
C PRO A 185 -17.55 8.97 -0.14
N LEU A 186 -16.80 7.89 0.05
CA LEU A 186 -15.90 7.65 1.15
C LEU A 186 -14.49 7.49 0.61
N VAL A 187 -13.53 8.14 1.27
CA VAL A 187 -12.10 7.98 1.01
C VAL A 187 -11.45 7.33 2.21
N ILE A 188 -10.63 6.31 1.97
CA ILE A 188 -9.74 5.70 2.97
C ILE A 188 -8.31 5.86 2.47
N ASP A 189 -7.49 6.59 3.21
CA ASP A 189 -6.08 6.85 2.89
C ASP A 189 -5.18 6.06 3.87
N PRO A 190 -4.75 4.85 3.47
CA PRO A 190 -3.74 4.08 4.18
C PRO A 190 -2.31 4.52 3.84
N VAL A 191 -1.52 4.84 4.88
CA VAL A 191 -0.12 5.22 4.73
C VAL A 191 0.80 4.06 5.14
N LEU A 192 1.71 3.67 4.25
CA LEU A 192 2.76 2.69 4.51
C LEU A 192 3.97 3.36 5.17
N GLN A 193 4.36 2.85 6.33
CA GLN A 193 5.56 3.27 7.05
C GLN A 193 6.50 2.08 7.26
N TRP A 194 7.79 2.31 6.99
CA TRP A 194 8.85 1.35 7.33
C TRP A 194 9.16 1.46 8.82
N GLY A 195 9.06 0.34 9.54
CA GLY A 195 9.53 0.24 10.93
C GLY A 195 10.99 -0.19 11.00
N CYS A 196 11.74 0.35 11.95
CA CYS A 196 13.00 -0.27 12.40
C CYS A 196 12.69 -1.41 13.36
N LEU A 197 13.39 -2.53 13.21
CA LEU A 197 13.34 -3.64 14.16
C LEU A 197 14.16 -3.23 15.40
N TYR A 198 13.50 -2.96 16.53
CA TYR A 198 14.17 -2.87 17.82
C TYR A 198 14.08 -4.22 18.54
N GLY A 199 15.24 -4.88 18.64
CA GLY A 199 15.62 -5.77 19.73
C GLY A 199 15.11 -7.21 19.68
N TRP A 200 16.04 -8.16 19.69
CA TRP A 200 16.06 -9.23 20.70
C TRP A 200 17.48 -9.27 21.28
N GLY A 201 17.55 -9.26 22.62
CA GLY A 201 18.73 -9.69 23.37
C GLY A 201 18.75 -11.21 23.51
#